data_AF-A0A935MG57-F1
#
_entry.id   AF-A0A935MG57-F1
#
_cell.length_a   1.000
_cell.length_b   1.000
_cell.length_c   1.000
_cell.angle_alpha   90.00
_cell.angle_beta   90.00
_cell.angle_gamma   90.00
#
_symmetry.space_group_name_H-M   'P 1'
#
loop_
_entity.id
_entity.type
_entity.pdbx_description
1 polymer ?
#
loop_
_entity_poly.entity_id
_entity_poly.type
_entity_poly.pdbx_seq_one_letter_code
_entity_poly.pdbx_strand_id
1 'polypeptide(L)'
;MGFNTPIKPFAKLDKPLCNGNADGAITFMPAGGIYPYTYSINNGASFQDSSNFTLLAAGTHHFIIKDSAGCTKDTSIVLTQPLALVATASLINAASCFGNDGKILVSITGGTPKYWTAVNGSFFRPDTLITAPVGTYPFITAMDINGCKDTVDVPLTIPLNDTMRLSLEQSINVCEGSSATLYPVVNDNIPGNAFAWHWGSVNAASTIANDSVKNAVVSPVDTSVYFLHASWGLCHLFDTITANLLYKPRVKWVTIPLFVLAILPCLMAVYYMLRDR
;
A
#
# COMPACT_ATOMS: atom_id res chain seq x y z
N MET A 1 65.16 -42.57 20.39
CA MET A 1 64.87 -41.56 19.36
C MET A 1 63.39 -41.66 19.05
N GLY A 2 62.58 -40.74 19.57
CA GLY A 2 61.15 -40.72 19.24
C GLY A 2 60.98 -40.23 17.81
N PHE A 3 60.26 -40.97 16.97
CA PHE A 3 59.97 -40.56 15.61
C PHE A 3 59.12 -39.28 15.64
N ASN A 4 59.65 -38.17 15.11
CA ASN A 4 58.83 -36.98 14.88
C ASN A 4 57.80 -37.34 13.80
N THR A 5 56.52 -37.39 14.17
CA THR A 5 55.46 -37.65 13.21
C THR A 5 55.17 -36.37 12.43
N PRO A 6 54.83 -36.44 11.12
CA PRO A 6 54.56 -35.22 10.36
C PRO A 6 53.41 -34.40 10.95
N ILE A 7 53.51 -33.06 10.90
CA ILE A 7 52.44 -32.14 11.29
C ILE A 7 51.21 -32.40 10.41
N LYS A 8 50.06 -32.63 11.06
CA LYS A 8 48.74 -32.76 10.46
C LYS A 8 47.88 -31.57 10.88
N PRO A 9 47.63 -30.60 9.97
CA PRO A 9 46.80 -29.44 10.28
C PRO A 9 45.33 -29.88 10.41
N PHE A 10 44.76 -29.72 11.60
CA PHE A 10 43.32 -29.74 11.81
C PHE A 10 42.88 -28.35 12.26
N ALA A 11 41.71 -27.91 11.81
CA ALA A 11 41.16 -26.62 12.21
C ALA A 11 39.65 -26.70 12.40
N LYS A 12 39.16 -25.97 13.40
CA LYS A 12 37.75 -25.61 13.55
C LYS A 12 37.49 -24.32 12.78
N LEU A 13 36.38 -24.27 12.04
CA LEU A 13 35.95 -23.08 11.34
C LEU A 13 34.69 -22.49 11.99
N ASP A 14 34.72 -21.20 12.28
CA ASP A 14 33.54 -20.41 12.61
C ASP A 14 33.31 -19.44 11.44
N LYS A 15 32.22 -19.65 10.69
CA LYS A 15 31.94 -18.91 9.45
C LYS A 15 31.46 -17.50 9.75
N PRO A 16 31.69 -16.52 8.85
CA PRO A 16 31.06 -15.22 8.95
C PRO A 16 29.53 -15.32 9.07
N LEU A 17 28.92 -14.46 9.89
CA LEU A 17 27.49 -14.53 10.18
C LEU A 17 26.62 -14.04 9.03
N CYS A 18 27.11 -13.02 8.31
CA CYS A 18 26.46 -12.44 7.14
C CYS A 18 27.37 -12.51 5.92
N ASN A 19 26.76 -12.52 4.74
CA ASN A 19 27.49 -12.40 3.48
C ASN A 19 28.29 -11.07 3.45
N GLY A 20 29.58 -11.16 3.18
CA GLY A 20 30.48 -10.00 3.11
C GLY A 20 31.08 -9.57 4.45
N ASN A 21 30.66 -10.17 5.59
CA ASN A 21 31.27 -9.88 6.88
C ASN A 21 32.66 -10.51 7.01
N ALA A 22 33.49 -9.87 7.83
CA ALA A 22 34.80 -10.34 8.26
C ALA A 22 34.80 -10.65 9.77
N ASP A 23 33.84 -11.45 10.22
CA ASP A 23 33.68 -11.89 11.62
C ASP A 23 33.93 -13.40 11.81
N GLY A 24 34.43 -14.07 10.77
CA GLY A 24 34.79 -15.48 10.82
C GLY A 24 36.08 -15.75 11.61
N ALA A 25 36.28 -17.02 11.99
CA ALA A 25 37.48 -17.48 12.68
C ALA A 25 37.93 -18.86 12.23
N ILE A 26 39.24 -19.09 12.33
CA ILE A 26 39.91 -20.38 12.10
C ILE A 26 40.76 -20.67 13.34
N THR A 27 40.47 -21.78 14.01
CA THR A 27 41.23 -22.23 15.19
C THR A 27 41.93 -23.55 14.89
N PHE A 28 43.27 -23.57 14.97
CA PHE A 28 44.07 -24.76 14.71
C PHE A 28 44.19 -25.69 15.93
N MET A 29 44.15 -27.00 15.65
CA MET A 29 44.33 -28.11 16.57
C MET A 29 45.28 -29.16 15.94
N PRO A 30 46.53 -28.79 15.62
CA PRO A 30 47.44 -29.66 14.87
C PRO A 30 47.78 -30.94 15.65
N ALA A 31 47.98 -32.04 14.92
CA ALA A 31 48.43 -33.32 15.47
C ALA A 31 49.77 -33.75 14.85
N GLY A 32 50.57 -34.53 15.58
CA GLY A 32 51.96 -34.82 15.20
C GLY A 32 52.87 -33.59 15.31
N GLY A 33 54.16 -33.69 14.98
CA GLY A 33 55.15 -32.65 15.24
C GLY A 33 55.58 -32.57 16.71
N ILE A 34 56.39 -31.56 17.03
CA ILE A 34 56.87 -31.29 18.39
C ILE A 34 56.32 -29.94 18.91
N TYR A 35 55.56 -29.97 20.00
CA TYR A 35 55.07 -28.75 20.68
C TYR A 35 56.24 -27.90 21.24
N PRO A 36 56.14 -26.56 21.34
CA PRO A 36 55.06 -25.69 20.89
C PRO A 36 54.98 -25.50 19.37
N TYR A 37 53.79 -25.14 18.89
CA TYR A 37 53.57 -24.75 17.49
C TYR A 37 53.47 -23.23 17.37
N THR A 38 53.93 -22.71 16.23
CA THR A 38 53.71 -21.34 15.79
C THR A 38 53.02 -21.35 14.43
N TYR A 39 52.26 -20.29 14.15
CA TYR A 39 51.36 -20.22 13.00
C TYR A 39 51.61 -18.93 12.22
N SER A 40 51.55 -19.01 10.90
CA SER A 40 51.63 -17.86 10.00
C SER A 40 50.45 -17.87 9.04
N ILE A 41 49.79 -16.72 8.83
CA ILE A 41 48.73 -16.52 7.82
C ILE A 41 49.25 -15.76 6.59
N ASN A 42 50.47 -15.24 6.66
CA ASN A 42 51.08 -14.37 5.65
C ASN A 42 52.27 -15.05 4.96
N ASN A 43 52.10 -16.34 4.63
CA ASN A 43 53.07 -17.14 3.89
C ASN A 43 54.48 -17.14 4.54
N GLY A 44 54.54 -17.20 5.87
CA GLY A 44 55.79 -17.30 6.62
C GLY A 44 56.50 -15.98 6.90
N ALA A 45 55.93 -14.82 6.52
CA ALA A 45 56.54 -13.53 6.80
C ALA A 45 56.56 -13.20 8.31
N SER A 46 55.55 -13.64 9.07
CA SER A 46 55.54 -13.58 10.53
C SER A 46 54.85 -14.80 11.14
N PHE A 47 55.30 -15.21 12.32
CA PHE A 47 54.73 -16.31 13.10
C PHE A 47 54.18 -15.79 14.43
N GLN A 48 53.08 -16.38 14.87
CA GLN A 48 52.45 -16.13 16.17
C GLN A 48 52.20 -17.44 16.91
N ASP A 49 52.15 -17.37 18.25
CA ASP A 49 51.86 -18.55 19.09
C ASP A 49 50.36 -18.89 19.13
N SER A 50 49.49 -17.89 18.88
CA SER A 50 48.04 -18.10 18.88
C SER A 50 47.61 -18.97 17.71
N SER A 51 46.92 -20.07 18.03
CA SER A 51 46.27 -20.95 17.04
C SER A 51 44.94 -20.41 16.53
N ASN A 52 44.43 -19.32 17.11
CA ASN A 52 43.15 -18.71 16.75
C ASN A 52 43.36 -17.45 15.90
N PHE A 53 42.78 -17.45 14.71
CA PHE A 53 42.73 -16.33 13.79
C PHE A 53 41.28 -15.87 13.66
N THR A 54 41.00 -14.63 14.05
CA THR A 54 39.66 -14.02 14.03
C THR A 54 39.60 -12.88 13.00
N LEU A 55 38.41 -12.31 12.82
CA LEU A 55 38.14 -11.22 11.89
C LEU A 55 38.45 -11.58 10.42
N LEU A 56 38.20 -12.84 10.06
CA LEU A 56 38.45 -13.35 8.71
C LEU A 56 37.19 -13.22 7.86
N ALA A 57 37.33 -12.62 6.68
CA ALA A 57 36.32 -12.71 5.63
C ALA A 57 36.29 -14.11 5.00
N ALA A 58 35.18 -14.45 4.34
CA ALA A 58 35.11 -15.64 3.51
C ALA A 58 36.15 -15.57 2.39
N GLY A 59 36.74 -16.72 2.07
CA GLY A 59 37.84 -16.80 1.11
C GLY A 59 38.79 -17.95 1.42
N THR A 60 39.86 -18.05 0.63
CA THR A 60 40.94 -19.01 0.86
C THR A 60 42.04 -18.35 1.68
N HIS A 61 42.33 -18.94 2.84
CA HIS A 61 43.39 -18.49 3.75
C HIS A 61 44.54 -19.51 3.73
N HIS A 62 45.74 -19.03 3.45
CA HIS A 62 46.95 -19.84 3.40
C HIS A 62 47.69 -19.74 4.72
N PHE A 63 47.96 -20.88 5.35
CA PHE A 63 48.64 -20.95 6.63
C PHE A 63 49.89 -21.84 6.57
N ILE A 64 50.88 -21.48 7.39
CA ILE A 64 52.06 -22.29 7.67
C ILE A 64 52.07 -22.59 9.16
N ILE A 65 52.11 -23.87 9.52
CA ILE A 65 52.29 -24.34 10.90
C ILE A 65 53.74 -24.78 11.05
N LYS A 66 54.43 -24.28 12.09
CA LYS A 66 55.82 -24.62 12.40
C LYS A 66 55.91 -25.20 13.81
N ASP A 67 56.53 -26.36 13.95
CA ASP A 67 56.78 -27.00 15.25
C ASP A 67 58.08 -26.49 15.90
N SER A 68 58.36 -26.90 17.14
CA SER A 68 59.54 -26.45 17.88
C SER A 68 60.86 -27.05 17.35
N ALA A 69 60.79 -28.13 16.56
CA ALA A 69 61.93 -28.67 15.83
C ALA A 69 62.22 -27.93 14.51
N GLY A 70 61.39 -26.96 14.14
CA GLY A 70 61.52 -26.15 12.95
C GLY A 70 60.92 -26.77 11.69
N CYS A 71 60.23 -27.91 11.79
CA CYS A 71 59.49 -28.51 10.69
C CYS A 71 58.25 -27.65 10.38
N THR A 72 57.99 -27.42 9.09
CA THR A 72 56.85 -26.63 8.62
C THR A 72 55.84 -27.49 7.85
N LYS A 73 54.57 -27.08 7.90
CA LYS A 73 53.51 -27.64 7.10
C LYS A 73 52.57 -26.55 6.60
N ASP A 74 52.46 -26.45 5.29
CA ASP A 74 51.51 -25.56 4.63
C ASP A 74 50.11 -26.18 4.58
N THR A 75 49.11 -25.34 4.73
CA THR A 75 47.70 -25.69 4.61
C THR A 75 46.90 -24.53 4.03
N SER A 76 45.85 -24.85 3.27
CA SER A 76 44.93 -23.86 2.71
C SER A 76 43.53 -24.20 3.21
N ILE A 77 42.88 -23.22 3.83
CA ILE A 77 41.55 -23.38 4.41
C ILE A 77 40.59 -22.45 3.66
N VAL A 78 39.51 -23.01 3.12
CA VAL A 78 38.42 -22.25 2.50
C VAL A 78 37.38 -21.95 3.56
N LEU A 79 37.26 -20.68 3.95
CA LEU A 79 36.22 -20.19 4.84
C LEU A 79 35.01 -19.78 4.00
N THR A 80 33.86 -20.43 4.21
CA THR A 80 32.62 -20.14 3.49
C THR A 80 31.73 -19.19 4.28
N GLN A 81 30.79 -18.52 3.61
CA GLN A 81 29.77 -17.64 4.19
C GLN A 81 28.37 -17.99 3.68
N PRO A 82 27.30 -17.52 4.34
CA PRO A 82 25.93 -17.63 3.83
C PRO A 82 25.76 -16.93 2.47
N LEU A 83 24.72 -17.33 1.74
CA LEU A 83 24.26 -16.58 0.57
C LEU A 83 23.80 -15.18 1.01
N ALA A 84 23.96 -14.17 0.15
CA ALA A 84 23.44 -12.84 0.43
C ALA A 84 21.93 -12.89 0.68
N LEU A 85 21.45 -12.20 1.71
CA LEU A 85 20.02 -12.03 1.95
C LEU A 85 19.47 -11.10 0.88
N VAL A 86 18.39 -11.51 0.23
CA VAL A 86 17.70 -10.71 -0.79
C VAL A 86 16.21 -10.68 -0.48
N ALA A 87 15.67 -9.48 -0.35
CA ALA A 87 14.29 -9.18 -0.08
C ALA A 87 13.63 -8.53 -1.31
N THR A 88 12.46 -9.03 -1.68
CA THR A 88 11.60 -8.40 -2.69
C THR A 88 10.20 -8.27 -2.12
N ALA A 89 9.43 -7.30 -2.60
CA ALA A 89 8.06 -7.07 -2.16
C ALA A 89 7.11 -6.95 -3.34
N SER A 90 5.88 -7.43 -3.15
CA SER A 90 4.81 -7.34 -4.14
C SER A 90 3.48 -6.99 -3.48
N LEU A 91 2.65 -6.24 -4.20
CA LEU A 91 1.29 -5.97 -3.78
C LEU A 91 0.42 -7.20 -4.05
N ILE A 92 -0.24 -7.70 -3.01
CA ILE A 92 -1.22 -8.78 -3.14
C ILE A 92 -2.62 -8.19 -3.31
N ASN A 93 -3.00 -7.29 -2.39
CA ASN A 93 -4.29 -6.61 -2.43
C ASN A 93 -4.10 -5.10 -2.19
N ALA A 94 -4.79 -4.30 -2.99
CA ALA A 94 -5.06 -2.90 -2.67
C ALA A 94 -5.91 -2.79 -1.38
N ALA A 95 -5.84 -1.65 -0.69
CA ALA A 95 -6.64 -1.40 0.50
C ALA A 95 -8.10 -1.09 0.10
N SER A 96 -9.08 -1.55 0.88
CA SER A 96 -10.47 -1.12 0.73
C SER A 96 -10.65 0.35 1.09
N CYS A 97 -11.87 0.86 0.97
CA CYS A 97 -12.23 2.19 1.40
C CYS A 97 -11.91 2.49 2.88
N PHE A 98 -11.79 1.47 3.75
CA PHE A 98 -11.34 1.68 5.13
C PHE A 98 -9.83 1.95 5.25
N GLY A 99 -9.09 1.68 4.17
CA GLY A 99 -7.73 2.14 3.97
C GLY A 99 -6.68 1.43 4.80
N ASN A 100 -7.00 0.38 5.58
CA ASN A 100 -6.10 -0.24 6.58
C ASN A 100 -5.89 -1.75 6.37
N ASP A 101 -6.34 -2.29 5.23
CA ASP A 101 -6.43 -3.72 4.94
C ASP A 101 -5.70 -4.12 3.64
N GLY A 102 -4.87 -3.24 3.10
CA GLY A 102 -3.98 -3.56 1.99
C GLY A 102 -2.96 -4.62 2.40
N LYS A 103 -2.48 -5.41 1.43
CA LYS A 103 -1.58 -6.55 1.70
C LYS A 103 -0.33 -6.51 0.83
N ILE A 104 0.82 -6.64 1.48
CA ILE A 104 2.14 -6.77 0.86
C ILE A 104 2.68 -8.16 1.17
N LEU A 105 3.19 -8.86 0.16
CA LEU A 105 3.98 -10.08 0.35
C LEU A 105 5.46 -9.76 0.17
N VAL A 106 6.25 -10.06 1.19
CA VAL A 106 7.71 -10.00 1.18
C VAL A 106 8.26 -11.40 0.89
N SER A 107 9.02 -11.53 -0.21
CA SER A 107 9.71 -12.76 -0.58
C SER A 107 11.19 -12.63 -0.25
N ILE A 108 11.74 -13.61 0.46
CA ILE A 108 13.09 -13.59 1.02
C ILE A 108 13.86 -14.80 0.49
N THR A 109 15.08 -14.58 0.00
CA THR A 109 16.00 -15.62 -0.42
C THR A 109 17.40 -15.39 0.17
N GLY A 110 18.21 -16.46 0.27
CA GLY A 110 19.53 -16.39 0.90
C GLY A 110 19.50 -16.10 2.40
N GLY A 111 20.61 -15.61 2.96
CA GLY A 111 20.79 -15.46 4.40
C GLY A 111 20.75 -16.79 5.17
N THR A 112 20.58 -16.71 6.48
CA THR A 112 20.42 -17.85 7.38
C THR A 112 18.93 -18.04 7.75
N PRO A 113 18.35 -19.24 7.64
CA PRO A 113 16.91 -19.43 7.82
C PRO A 113 16.36 -18.92 9.17
N LYS A 114 15.09 -18.50 9.14
CA LYS A 114 14.32 -17.75 10.14
C LYS A 114 14.48 -16.25 9.93
N TYR A 115 13.37 -15.66 9.50
CA TYR A 115 13.33 -14.29 9.00
C TYR A 115 12.30 -13.45 9.75
N TRP A 116 12.54 -12.16 9.74
CA TRP A 116 11.61 -11.13 10.17
C TRP A 116 11.53 -10.05 9.10
N THR A 117 10.44 -9.32 9.07
CA THR A 117 10.27 -8.15 8.21
C THR A 117 9.90 -6.93 9.04
N ALA A 118 10.26 -5.76 8.52
CA ALA A 118 9.91 -4.45 9.06
C ALA A 118 9.54 -3.53 7.90
N VAL A 119 8.67 -2.57 8.17
CA VAL A 119 8.15 -1.62 7.17
C VAL A 119 8.25 -0.22 7.74
N ASN A 120 8.85 0.70 7.00
CA ASN A 120 9.04 2.11 7.35
C ASN A 120 9.60 2.30 8.78
N GLY A 121 10.56 1.45 9.17
CA GLY A 121 11.21 1.51 10.49
C GLY A 121 10.41 0.91 11.64
N SER A 122 9.34 0.17 11.36
CA SER A 122 8.60 -0.58 12.39
C SER A 122 9.44 -1.69 13.03
N PHE A 123 8.93 -2.28 14.12
CA PHE A 123 9.57 -3.43 14.75
C PHE A 123 9.55 -4.65 13.83
N PHE A 124 10.65 -5.40 13.83
CA PHE A 124 10.77 -6.66 13.10
C PHE A 124 9.78 -7.71 13.64
N ARG A 125 8.97 -8.28 12.74
CA ARG A 125 7.99 -9.33 13.04
C ARG A 125 8.24 -10.56 12.17
N PRO A 126 7.94 -11.78 12.67
CA PRO A 126 8.14 -13.02 11.91
C PRO A 126 7.06 -13.24 10.85
N ASP A 127 6.64 -12.17 10.18
CA ASP A 127 5.56 -12.16 9.19
C ASP A 127 6.14 -11.79 7.83
N THR A 128 5.76 -12.50 6.78
CA THR A 128 6.10 -12.15 5.39
C THR A 128 4.92 -11.55 4.64
N LEU A 129 3.70 -11.76 5.15
CA LEU A 129 2.49 -11.10 4.67
C LEU A 129 2.13 -9.96 5.61
N ILE A 130 2.22 -8.74 5.11
CA ILE A 130 2.06 -7.52 5.89
C ILE A 130 0.74 -6.86 5.53
N THR A 131 -0.11 -6.65 6.53
CA THR A 131 -1.30 -5.82 6.40
C THR A 131 -0.91 -4.38 6.69
N ALA A 132 -1.15 -3.47 5.75
CA ALA A 132 -0.78 -2.08 5.89
C ALA A 132 -1.80 -1.13 5.22
N PRO A 133 -1.86 0.14 5.66
CA PRO A 133 -2.76 1.12 5.08
C PRO A 133 -2.48 1.50 3.62
N VAL A 134 -3.39 2.25 3.00
CA VAL A 134 -3.10 2.96 1.76
C VAL A 134 -1.88 3.86 1.94
N GLY A 135 -0.98 3.87 0.97
CA GLY A 135 0.23 4.68 1.04
C GLY A 135 1.43 4.07 0.33
N THR A 136 2.56 4.78 0.42
CA THR A 136 3.83 4.35 -0.17
C THR A 136 4.80 3.91 0.91
N TYR A 137 5.45 2.78 0.67
CA TYR A 137 6.35 2.08 1.58
C TYR A 137 7.75 2.06 0.97
N PRO A 138 8.56 3.11 1.19
CA PRO A 138 9.92 3.21 0.65
C PRO A 138 10.93 2.30 1.35
N PHE A 139 10.65 1.82 2.56
CA PHE A 139 11.58 0.98 3.31
C PHE A 139 10.88 -0.30 3.76
N ILE A 140 11.05 -1.38 3.00
CA ILE A 140 10.63 -2.72 3.41
C ILE A 140 11.91 -3.52 3.62
N THR A 141 12.21 -3.88 4.87
CA THR A 141 13.46 -4.53 5.25
C THR A 141 13.19 -5.94 5.74
N ALA A 142 13.95 -6.91 5.23
CA ALA A 142 14.02 -8.25 5.79
C ALA A 142 15.26 -8.40 6.68
N MET A 143 15.16 -9.24 7.70
CA MET A 143 16.27 -9.59 8.57
C MET A 143 16.27 -11.09 8.84
N ASP A 144 17.45 -11.69 8.89
CA ASP A 144 17.63 -13.11 9.22
C ASP A 144 17.97 -13.34 10.71
N ILE A 145 18.15 -14.59 11.13
CA ILE A 145 18.47 -14.96 12.53
C ILE A 145 19.80 -14.42 13.03
N ASN A 146 20.73 -14.15 12.12
CA ASN A 146 22.05 -13.62 12.45
C ASN A 146 22.05 -12.08 12.43
N GLY A 147 20.92 -11.44 12.13
CA GLY A 147 20.78 -9.99 12.08
C GLY A 147 21.22 -9.38 10.75
N CYS A 148 21.47 -10.19 9.72
CA CYS A 148 21.77 -9.72 8.38
C CYS A 148 20.51 -9.09 7.79
N LYS A 149 20.64 -7.95 7.11
CA LYS A 149 19.50 -7.18 6.59
C LYS A 149 19.62 -6.92 5.10
N ASP A 150 18.47 -6.89 4.46
CA ASP A 150 18.32 -6.39 3.09
C ASP A 150 17.05 -5.55 2.99
N THR A 151 17.06 -4.50 2.17
CA THR A 151 15.94 -3.57 2.00
C THR A 151 15.53 -3.52 0.55
N VAL A 152 14.23 -3.64 0.29
CA VAL A 152 13.67 -3.55 -1.06
C VAL A 152 14.01 -2.20 -1.67
N ASP A 153 14.65 -2.19 -2.84
CA ASP A 153 15.16 -0.98 -3.51
C ASP A 153 14.06 -0.07 -4.07
N VAL A 154 12.93 -0.66 -4.46
CA VAL A 154 11.83 0.06 -5.11
C VAL A 154 10.70 0.30 -4.09
N PRO A 155 10.26 1.56 -3.91
CA PRO A 155 9.13 1.84 -3.04
C PRO A 155 7.88 1.13 -3.55
N LEU A 156 7.15 0.49 -2.65
CA LEU A 156 5.90 -0.17 -2.97
C LEU A 156 4.72 0.71 -2.57
N THR A 157 3.75 0.90 -3.46
CA THR A 157 2.52 1.65 -3.15
C THR A 157 1.35 0.69 -3.00
N ILE A 158 0.62 0.81 -1.88
CA ILE A 158 -0.71 0.24 -1.71
C ILE A 158 -1.72 1.29 -2.18
N PRO A 159 -2.42 1.08 -3.29
CA PRO A 159 -3.48 1.97 -3.73
C PRO A 159 -4.79 1.71 -2.96
N LEU A 160 -5.70 2.66 -3.04
CA LEU A 160 -7.09 2.48 -2.63
C LEU A 160 -7.83 1.72 -3.74
N ASN A 161 -8.58 0.69 -3.36
CA ASN A 161 -9.48 -0.04 -4.25
C ASN A 161 -10.88 0.57 -4.17
N ASP A 162 -11.19 1.49 -5.09
CA ASP A 162 -12.49 2.12 -5.17
C ASP A 162 -13.49 1.27 -6.00
N THR A 163 -14.00 0.22 -5.36
CA THR A 163 -15.11 -0.57 -5.89
C THR A 163 -16.46 0.10 -5.63
N MET A 164 -16.50 1.29 -5.00
CA MET A 164 -17.73 2.01 -4.74
C MET A 164 -18.31 2.49 -6.07
N ARG A 165 -19.64 2.44 -6.22
CA ARG A 165 -20.33 2.94 -7.40
C ARG A 165 -21.50 3.80 -6.95
N LEU A 166 -21.65 4.92 -7.63
CA LEU A 166 -22.70 5.90 -7.42
C LEU A 166 -23.20 6.31 -8.78
N SER A 167 -24.51 6.20 -9.01
CA SER A 167 -25.16 6.74 -10.20
C SER A 167 -26.52 7.28 -9.85
N LEU A 168 -26.75 8.52 -10.25
CA LEU A 168 -28.05 9.13 -10.38
C LEU A 168 -28.52 8.92 -11.81
N GLU A 169 -29.76 8.47 -11.97
CA GLU A 169 -30.36 8.24 -13.28
C GLU A 169 -30.56 9.57 -14.05
N GLN A 170 -31.34 9.52 -15.13
CA GLN A 170 -31.64 10.71 -15.93
C GLN A 170 -32.40 11.78 -15.14
N SER A 171 -32.41 13.00 -15.69
CA SER A 171 -33.16 14.12 -15.14
C SER A 171 -34.63 13.76 -14.89
N ILE A 172 -35.17 14.23 -13.77
CA ILE A 172 -36.57 14.04 -13.41
C ILE A 172 -37.38 15.30 -13.69
N ASN A 173 -38.69 15.15 -13.88
CA ASN A 173 -39.61 16.27 -14.01
C ASN A 173 -40.51 16.35 -12.76
N VAL A 174 -40.61 17.52 -12.15
CA VAL A 174 -41.42 17.76 -10.94
C VAL A 174 -42.41 18.88 -11.22
N CYS A 175 -43.69 18.68 -10.91
CA CYS A 175 -44.71 19.70 -11.08
C CYS A 175 -44.64 20.77 -9.99
N GLU A 176 -44.97 22.02 -10.32
CA GLU A 176 -45.04 23.14 -9.38
C GLU A 176 -45.90 22.82 -8.14
N GLY A 177 -45.28 22.93 -6.96
CA GLY A 177 -45.88 22.62 -5.66
C GLY A 177 -45.91 21.13 -5.29
N SER A 178 -45.28 20.26 -6.08
CA SER A 178 -45.10 18.83 -5.78
C SER A 178 -43.68 18.54 -5.32
N SER A 179 -43.47 17.34 -4.77
CA SER A 179 -42.15 16.82 -4.40
C SER A 179 -41.83 15.53 -5.16
N ALA A 180 -40.55 15.21 -5.27
CA ALA A 180 -40.07 13.95 -5.83
C ALA A 180 -38.94 13.38 -4.95
N THR A 181 -38.84 12.06 -4.90
CA THR A 181 -37.74 11.38 -4.21
C THR A 181 -36.65 11.04 -5.21
N LEU A 182 -35.40 11.34 -4.86
CA LEU A 182 -34.21 10.98 -5.62
C LEU A 182 -33.69 9.62 -5.14
N TYR A 183 -33.45 8.70 -6.08
CA TYR A 183 -33.03 7.33 -5.79
C TYR A 183 -31.66 7.04 -6.43
N PRO A 184 -30.56 7.21 -5.69
CA PRO A 184 -29.25 6.84 -6.20
C PRO A 184 -29.09 5.32 -6.24
N VAL A 185 -28.53 4.85 -7.35
CA VAL A 185 -28.05 3.49 -7.48
C VAL A 185 -26.64 3.43 -6.89
N VAL A 186 -26.46 2.53 -5.94
CA VAL A 186 -25.18 2.25 -5.28
C VAL A 186 -25.00 0.75 -5.14
N ASN A 187 -23.76 0.29 -4.95
CA ASN A 187 -23.53 -1.09 -4.53
C ASN A 187 -24.03 -1.33 -3.09
N ASP A 188 -24.49 -2.54 -2.80
CA ASP A 188 -25.45 -2.81 -1.71
C ASP A 188 -24.92 -2.71 -0.26
N ASN A 189 -23.69 -2.25 -0.03
CA ASN A 189 -23.09 -2.23 1.32
C ASN A 189 -22.67 -0.84 1.83
N ILE A 190 -23.09 0.26 1.20
CA ILE A 190 -22.82 1.61 1.72
C ILE A 190 -23.83 1.93 2.85
N PRO A 191 -23.38 2.30 4.06
CA PRO A 191 -24.27 2.71 5.15
C PRO A 191 -25.17 3.88 4.76
N GLY A 192 -26.44 3.86 5.18
CA GLY A 192 -27.42 4.87 4.78
C GLY A 192 -27.12 6.31 5.21
N ASN A 193 -26.22 6.52 6.17
CA ASN A 193 -25.74 7.82 6.65
C ASN A 193 -24.48 8.33 5.92
N ALA A 194 -24.00 7.60 4.91
CA ALA A 194 -22.84 7.96 4.10
C ALA A 194 -23.16 8.98 2.98
N PHE A 195 -24.41 9.45 2.90
CA PHE A 195 -24.92 10.24 1.79
C PHE A 195 -25.21 11.66 2.25
N ALA A 196 -24.72 12.64 1.50
CA ALA A 196 -25.00 14.04 1.68
C ALA A 196 -25.50 14.63 0.36
N TRP A 197 -26.66 15.27 0.42
CA TRP A 197 -27.28 15.95 -0.70
C TRP A 197 -27.09 17.46 -0.56
N HIS A 198 -26.66 18.08 -1.63
CA HIS A 198 -26.51 19.52 -1.73
C HIS A 198 -27.32 20.06 -2.90
N TRP A 199 -27.67 21.33 -2.80
CA TRP A 199 -28.45 22.06 -3.79
C TRP A 199 -27.60 23.22 -4.33
N GLY A 200 -27.71 23.51 -5.62
CA GLY A 200 -26.85 24.49 -6.30
C GLY A 200 -27.54 25.72 -6.90
N SER A 201 -28.83 25.97 -6.65
CA SER A 201 -29.48 27.19 -7.18
C SER A 201 -29.09 28.42 -6.36
N VAL A 202 -28.79 29.52 -7.04
CA VAL A 202 -28.40 30.80 -6.43
C VAL A 202 -29.57 31.52 -5.73
N ASN A 203 -30.82 31.04 -5.85
CA ASN A 203 -32.03 31.81 -5.50
C ASN A 203 -33.10 31.10 -4.64
N ALA A 204 -32.85 29.94 -4.01
CA ALA A 204 -33.89 29.20 -3.28
C ALA A 204 -33.61 29.03 -1.78
N ALA A 205 -34.63 28.73 -0.98
CA ALA A 205 -34.44 28.13 0.36
C ALA A 205 -34.17 26.62 0.17
N SER A 206 -33.45 25.96 1.08
CA SER A 206 -33.20 24.51 0.98
C SER A 206 -34.51 23.75 0.78
N THR A 207 -34.68 23.14 -0.41
CA THR A 207 -35.87 22.34 -0.77
C THR A 207 -35.67 20.85 -0.50
N ILE A 208 -34.55 20.47 0.13
CA ILE A 208 -34.18 19.08 0.35
C ILE A 208 -34.65 18.67 1.75
N ALA A 209 -35.51 17.66 1.81
CA ALA A 209 -35.78 16.93 3.04
C ALA A 209 -34.94 15.63 3.05
N ASN A 210 -34.44 15.26 4.23
CA ASN A 210 -33.54 14.14 4.44
C ASN A 210 -32.24 14.25 3.62
N ASP A 211 -31.57 15.39 3.72
CA ASP A 211 -30.30 15.68 3.02
C ASP A 211 -29.13 14.78 3.42
N SER A 212 -29.25 14.05 4.53
CA SER A 212 -28.19 13.22 5.11
C SER A 212 -28.47 11.71 5.03
N VAL A 213 -29.37 11.28 4.14
CA VAL A 213 -29.69 9.87 3.91
C VAL A 213 -29.64 9.52 2.42
N LYS A 214 -29.58 8.21 2.11
CA LYS A 214 -29.50 7.71 0.74
C LYS A 214 -30.55 8.33 -0.21
N ASN A 215 -31.82 8.33 0.18
CA ASN A 215 -32.90 8.85 -0.66
C ASN A 215 -33.37 10.21 -0.12
N ALA A 216 -33.09 11.29 -0.86
CA ALA A 216 -33.56 12.63 -0.51
C ALA A 216 -34.89 12.94 -1.19
N VAL A 217 -35.71 13.77 -0.55
CA VAL A 217 -36.94 14.30 -1.15
C VAL A 217 -36.70 15.75 -1.52
N VAL A 218 -36.97 16.11 -2.77
CA VAL A 218 -36.78 17.45 -3.32
C VAL A 218 -38.11 18.08 -3.74
N SER A 219 -38.28 19.36 -3.39
CA SER A 219 -39.44 20.17 -3.77
C SER A 219 -38.98 21.43 -4.53
N PRO A 220 -38.46 21.29 -5.77
CA PRO A 220 -37.86 22.39 -6.50
C PRO A 220 -38.83 23.56 -6.73
N VAL A 221 -38.35 24.79 -6.53
CA VAL A 221 -39.08 26.04 -6.83
C VAL A 221 -38.70 26.66 -8.18
N ASP A 222 -37.60 26.16 -8.74
CA ASP A 222 -37.07 26.40 -10.08
C ASP A 222 -36.45 25.10 -10.62
N THR A 223 -36.12 25.06 -11.92
CA THR A 223 -35.31 23.94 -12.44
C THR A 223 -33.93 24.00 -11.79
N SER A 224 -33.55 22.94 -11.07
CA SER A 224 -32.42 22.95 -10.16
C SER A 224 -31.55 21.70 -10.31
N VAL A 225 -30.25 21.86 -10.07
CA VAL A 225 -29.27 20.76 -10.02
C VAL A 225 -29.02 20.38 -8.56
N TYR A 226 -29.11 19.09 -8.28
CA TYR A 226 -28.82 18.48 -7.00
C TYR A 226 -27.52 17.68 -7.10
N PHE A 227 -26.67 17.83 -6.08
CA PHE A 227 -25.39 17.15 -5.96
C PHE A 227 -25.52 16.09 -4.89
N LEU A 228 -25.10 14.87 -5.21
CA LEU A 228 -24.97 13.79 -4.25
C LEU A 228 -23.50 13.52 -3.99
N HIS A 229 -23.13 13.56 -2.72
CA HIS A 229 -21.85 13.11 -2.22
C HIS A 229 -22.06 11.83 -1.42
N ALA A 230 -21.41 10.74 -1.81
CA ALA A 230 -21.34 9.52 -1.01
C ALA A 230 -19.92 9.36 -0.46
N SER A 231 -19.79 9.22 0.86
CA SER A 231 -18.50 9.06 1.55
C SER A 231 -18.50 7.84 2.47
N TRP A 232 -17.58 6.90 2.21
CA TRP A 232 -17.40 5.72 3.06
C TRP A 232 -15.92 5.44 3.29
N GLY A 233 -15.45 5.64 4.53
CA GLY A 233 -14.02 5.62 4.82
C GLY A 233 -13.27 6.72 4.05
N LEU A 234 -12.28 6.33 3.26
CA LEU A 234 -11.46 7.18 2.39
C LEU A 234 -12.04 7.33 0.97
N CYS A 235 -13.09 6.57 0.62
CA CYS A 235 -13.71 6.65 -0.69
C CYS A 235 -14.76 7.78 -0.72
N HIS A 236 -14.70 8.62 -1.75
CA HIS A 236 -15.64 9.70 -1.99
C HIS A 236 -16.11 9.66 -3.45
N LEU A 237 -17.41 9.58 -3.65
CA LEU A 237 -18.03 9.65 -4.97
C LEU A 237 -18.98 10.84 -5.04
N PHE A 238 -19.07 11.41 -6.23
CA PHE A 238 -19.96 12.53 -6.51
C PHE A 238 -20.78 12.22 -7.75
N ASP A 239 -22.05 12.59 -7.74
CA ASP A 239 -22.88 12.60 -8.92
C ASP A 239 -23.89 13.75 -8.84
N THR A 240 -24.53 14.07 -9.95
CA THR A 240 -25.51 15.15 -10.04
C THR A 240 -26.77 14.72 -10.78
N ILE A 241 -27.91 15.27 -10.37
CA ILE A 241 -29.18 15.08 -11.08
C ILE A 241 -29.91 16.41 -11.24
N THR A 242 -30.53 16.60 -12.40
CA THR A 242 -31.35 17.79 -12.68
C THR A 242 -32.81 17.46 -12.42
N ALA A 243 -33.50 18.31 -11.64
CA ALA A 243 -34.96 18.27 -11.52
C ALA A 243 -35.55 19.45 -12.30
N ASN A 244 -36.23 19.14 -13.41
CA ASN A 244 -36.90 20.14 -14.23
C ASN A 244 -38.26 20.49 -13.61
N LEU A 245 -38.49 21.78 -13.34
CA LEU A 245 -39.76 22.25 -12.81
C LEU A 245 -40.78 22.46 -13.95
N LEU A 246 -41.91 21.77 -13.85
CA LEU A 246 -43.04 21.93 -14.75
C LEU A 246 -44.08 22.86 -14.11
N TYR A 247 -44.17 24.08 -14.63
CA TYR A 247 -45.14 25.09 -14.17
C TYR A 247 -46.56 24.71 -14.53
N LYS A 248 -47.50 25.03 -13.63
CA LYS A 248 -48.93 24.93 -13.96
C LYS A 248 -49.28 25.97 -15.03
N PRO A 249 -50.12 25.66 -16.03
CA PRO A 249 -50.58 26.64 -16.98
C PRO A 249 -51.35 27.75 -16.23
N ARG A 250 -50.82 28.98 -16.27
CA ARG A 250 -51.48 30.14 -15.66
C ARG A 250 -52.49 30.69 -16.66
N VAL A 251 -53.78 30.58 -16.35
CA VAL A 251 -54.84 31.20 -17.15
C VAL A 251 -54.76 32.72 -16.93
N LYS A 252 -54.27 33.47 -17.92
CA LYS A 252 -54.40 34.92 -17.95
C LYS A 252 -55.80 35.27 -18.44
N TRP A 253 -56.67 35.69 -17.53
CA TRP A 253 -57.91 36.32 -17.90
C TRP A 253 -57.59 37.69 -18.52
N VAL A 254 -57.76 37.81 -19.84
CA VAL A 254 -57.75 39.11 -20.51
C VAL A 254 -59.15 39.69 -20.33
N THR A 255 -59.29 40.64 -19.41
CA THR A 255 -60.48 41.49 -19.35
C THR A 255 -60.50 42.38 -20.58
N ILE A 256 -61.34 42.03 -21.55
CA ILE A 256 -61.60 42.89 -22.70
C ILE A 256 -62.46 44.06 -22.20
N PRO A 257 -62.00 45.33 -22.28
CA PRO A 257 -62.82 46.46 -21.90
C PRO A 257 -64.08 46.51 -22.78
N LEU A 258 -65.25 46.78 -22.16
CA LEU A 258 -66.57 46.73 -22.81
C LEU A 258 -66.67 47.54 -24.12
N PHE A 259 -65.81 48.55 -24.30
CA PHE A 259 -65.77 49.35 -25.53
C PHE A 259 -65.35 48.58 -26.79
N VAL A 260 -64.64 47.45 -26.67
CA VAL A 260 -64.25 46.63 -27.82
C VAL A 260 -65.38 45.68 -28.26
N LEU A 261 -66.34 45.37 -27.37
CA LEU A 261 -67.50 44.54 -27.70
C LEU A 261 -68.55 45.27 -28.56
N ALA A 262 -68.48 46.60 -28.67
CA ALA A 262 -69.49 47.41 -29.35
C ALA A 262 -69.35 47.45 -30.88
N ILE A 263 -68.32 46.83 -31.48
CA ILE A 263 -68.01 47.00 -32.91
C ILE A 263 -68.23 45.72 -33.75
N LEU A 264 -68.50 44.54 -33.17
CA LEU A 264 -68.80 43.33 -33.97
C LEU A 264 -69.92 42.48 -33.37
N PRO A 265 -71.17 42.60 -33.85
CA PRO A 265 -72.28 41.78 -33.36
C PRO A 265 -72.37 40.37 -34.00
N CYS A 266 -71.28 39.80 -34.54
CA CYS A 266 -71.40 38.52 -35.29
C CYS A 266 -70.24 37.52 -35.24
N LEU A 267 -69.38 37.52 -34.21
CA LEU A 267 -68.54 36.35 -33.95
C LEU A 267 -68.81 35.76 -32.57
N MET A 268 -69.74 34.82 -32.54
CA MET A 268 -69.82 33.81 -31.49
C MET A 268 -68.51 33.00 -31.43
N ALA A 269 -68.00 32.86 -30.20
CA ALA A 269 -67.19 31.75 -29.73
C ALA A 269 -65.93 31.38 -30.53
N VAL A 270 -64.84 32.12 -30.31
CA VAL A 270 -63.50 31.53 -30.36
C VAL A 270 -62.82 31.84 -29.02
N TYR A 271 -62.85 30.86 -28.11
CA TYR A 271 -62.03 30.86 -26.90
C TYR A 271 -60.57 30.71 -27.34
N TYR A 272 -59.83 31.81 -27.41
CA TYR A 272 -58.40 31.79 -27.72
C TYR A 272 -57.64 31.28 -26.48
N MET A 273 -57.19 30.03 -26.52
CA MET A 273 -56.11 29.57 -25.64
C MET A 273 -54.79 30.12 -26.19
N LEU A 274 -54.30 31.22 -25.61
CA LEU A 274 -52.91 31.62 -25.82
C LEU A 274 -52.02 30.68 -24.99
N ARG A 275 -51.45 29.70 -25.66
CA ARG A 275 -50.33 28.88 -25.18
C ARG A 275 -49.07 29.73 -25.29
N ASP A 276 -48.68 30.39 -24.21
CA ASP A 276 -47.34 30.98 -24.12
C ASP A 276 -46.32 29.83 -24.26
N ARG A 277 -45.46 29.92 -25.29
CA ARG A 277 -44.29 29.05 -25.48
C ARG A 277 -43.19 29.46 -24.52
#